data_AF-E6WLJ5-F1
#
_entry.id   AF-E6WLJ5-F1
#
_cell.length_a   1.000
_cell.length_b   1.000
_cell.length_c   1.000
_cell.angle_alpha   90.00
_cell.angle_beta   90.00
_cell.angle_gamma   90.00
#
_symmetry.space_group_name_H-M   'P 1'
#
loop_
_entity.id
_entity.type
_entity.pdbx_description
1 polymer ?
#
loop_
_entity_poly.entity_id
_entity_poly.type
_entity_poly.pdbx_seq_one_letter_code
_entity_poly.pdbx_strand_id
1 'polypeptide(L)'
;MKEQLNIISHKTAYFQNNNILCSISIDFDMAAILIQEEEIADLAKSKPFLRLEISEGFPNLSDGRSNRVLQALAEEYRLWLGDLGSGESSLRALQENLYDAVKIDNDFFKIYSNSGIWPVVIKNIMRYCQFIIIEGVESTEQYHAIEKDIKAVQGGFFKSVRFENIESLNKKFIL
;
A
#
# COMPACT_ATOMS: atom_id res chain seq x y z
N MET A 1 -10.82 11.02 -8.22
CA MET A 1 -10.27 11.36 -6.88
C MET A 1 -11.31 11.91 -5.90
N LYS A 2 -11.88 13.11 -6.13
CA LYS A 2 -12.81 13.76 -5.17
C LYS A 2 -14.00 12.89 -4.76
N GLU A 3 -14.66 12.25 -5.73
CA GLU A 3 -15.80 11.35 -5.47
C GLU A 3 -15.40 10.15 -4.59
N GLN A 4 -14.27 9.51 -4.87
CA GLN A 4 -13.74 8.41 -4.08
C GLN A 4 -13.46 8.83 -2.63
N LEU A 5 -12.85 10.01 -2.42
CA LEU A 5 -12.62 10.55 -1.09
C LEU A 5 -13.93 10.88 -0.35
N ASN A 6 -14.96 11.36 -1.06
CA ASN A 6 -16.28 11.60 -0.48
C ASN A 6 -16.94 10.29 -0.03
N ILE A 7 -16.89 9.25 -0.86
CA ILE A 7 -17.36 7.90 -0.50
C ILE A 7 -16.65 7.41 0.78
N ILE A 8 -15.32 7.56 0.85
CA ILE A 8 -14.54 7.21 2.05
C ILE A 8 -14.98 8.05 3.26
N SER A 9 -15.31 9.31 3.06
CA SER A 9 -15.69 10.24 4.13
C SER A 9 -16.94 9.76 4.87
N HIS A 10 -17.91 9.17 4.16
CA HIS A 10 -19.12 8.58 4.76
C HIS A 10 -18.84 7.40 5.71
N LYS A 11 -17.67 6.77 5.60
CA LYS A 11 -17.26 5.63 6.43
C LYS A 11 -16.10 5.95 7.39
N THR A 12 -15.73 7.23 7.54
CA THR A 12 -14.61 7.69 8.40
C THR A 12 -14.64 7.10 9.82
N ALA A 13 -15.81 7.13 10.46
CA ALA A 13 -15.97 6.60 11.82
C ALA A 13 -15.67 5.10 11.90
N TYR A 14 -15.98 4.32 10.86
CA TYR A 14 -15.70 2.90 10.83
C TYR A 14 -14.19 2.63 10.81
N PHE A 15 -13.43 3.34 9.97
CA PHE A 15 -11.97 3.22 9.92
C PHE A 15 -11.32 3.60 11.24
N GLN A 16 -11.70 4.75 11.81
CA GLN A 16 -11.10 5.25 13.04
C GLN A 16 -11.44 4.37 14.26
N ASN A 17 -12.70 3.97 14.43
CA ASN A 17 -13.13 3.18 15.59
C ASN A 17 -12.57 1.75 15.60
N ASN A 18 -12.20 1.21 14.43
CA ASN A 18 -11.64 -0.14 14.31
C ASN A 18 -10.13 -0.12 13.98
N ASN A 19 -9.48 1.05 13.98
CA ASN A 19 -8.07 1.22 13.63
C ASN A 19 -7.68 0.60 12.26
N ILE A 20 -8.57 0.72 11.27
CA ILE A 20 -8.39 0.15 9.94
C ILE A 20 -7.76 1.20 9.01
N LEU A 21 -6.69 0.83 8.31
CA LEU A 21 -6.10 1.64 7.25
C LEU A 21 -6.85 1.44 5.92
N CYS A 22 -6.93 2.49 5.11
CA CYS A 22 -7.52 2.45 3.78
C CYS A 22 -6.47 2.87 2.76
N SER A 23 -6.01 1.95 1.91
CA SER A 23 -5.16 2.32 0.77
C SER A 23 -6.00 2.66 -0.45
N ILE A 24 -5.54 3.63 -1.24
CA ILE A 24 -6.05 3.94 -2.57
C ILE A 24 -4.89 4.01 -3.54
N SER A 25 -4.98 3.30 -4.65
CA SER A 25 -4.01 3.41 -5.75
C SER A 25 -4.18 4.76 -6.44
N ILE A 26 -3.08 5.46 -6.65
CA ILE A 26 -3.07 6.73 -7.37
C ILE A 26 -2.08 6.67 -8.53
N ASP A 27 -2.49 7.23 -9.67
CA ASP A 27 -1.62 7.46 -10.81
C ASP A 27 -0.99 8.86 -10.75
N PHE A 28 -0.23 9.21 -11.78
CA PHE A 28 0.44 10.51 -11.86
C PHE A 28 -0.53 11.70 -11.93
N ASP A 29 -1.68 11.55 -12.60
CA ASP A 29 -2.67 12.62 -12.71
C ASP A 29 -3.38 12.86 -11.37
N MET A 30 -3.72 11.77 -10.66
CA MET A 30 -4.27 11.86 -9.30
C MET A 30 -3.26 12.46 -8.32
N ALA A 31 -1.97 12.12 -8.45
CA ALA A 31 -0.90 12.74 -7.68
C ALA A 31 -0.83 14.26 -7.91
N ALA A 32 -0.90 14.70 -9.18
CA ALA A 32 -0.91 16.11 -9.53
C ALA A 32 -2.12 16.85 -8.92
N ILE A 33 -3.31 16.24 -8.98
CA ILE A 33 -4.53 16.78 -8.37
C ILE A 33 -4.35 16.93 -6.84
N LEU A 34 -3.81 15.91 -6.16
CA LEU A 34 -3.57 15.94 -4.71
C LEU A 34 -2.57 17.02 -4.25
N ILE A 35 -1.72 17.50 -5.16
CA ILE A 35 -0.73 18.56 -4.91
C ILE A 35 -1.32 19.94 -5.24
N GLN A 36 -2.09 20.05 -6.31
CA GLN A 36 -2.52 21.35 -6.87
C GLN A 36 -3.89 21.81 -6.36
N GLU A 37 -4.80 20.87 -6.08
CA GLU A 37 -6.19 21.19 -5.70
C GLU A 37 -6.37 21.15 -4.18
N GLU A 38 -6.38 22.34 -3.56
CA GLU A 38 -6.43 22.50 -2.10
C GLU A 38 -7.64 21.79 -1.47
N GLU A 39 -8.83 21.90 -2.05
CA GLU A 39 -10.04 21.25 -1.53
C GLU A 39 -9.90 19.71 -1.48
N ILE A 40 -9.25 19.12 -2.49
CA ILE A 40 -9.05 17.67 -2.58
C ILE A 40 -7.93 17.24 -1.62
N ALA A 41 -6.87 18.05 -1.53
CA ALA A 41 -5.77 17.84 -0.61
C ALA A 41 -6.27 17.84 0.85
N ASP A 42 -7.04 18.85 1.26
CA ASP A 42 -7.62 18.94 2.61
C ASP A 42 -8.56 17.77 2.91
N LEU A 43 -9.37 17.39 1.91
CA LEU A 43 -10.24 16.22 2.06
C LEU A 43 -9.44 14.94 2.25
N ALA A 44 -8.30 14.76 1.58
CA ALA A 44 -7.43 13.59 1.78
C ALA A 44 -6.70 13.67 3.14
N LYS A 45 -6.11 14.82 3.48
CA LYS A 45 -5.32 15.04 4.71
C LYS A 45 -6.16 14.91 5.99
N SER A 46 -7.45 15.22 5.92
CA SER A 46 -8.38 15.01 7.04
C SER A 46 -8.59 13.53 7.43
N LYS A 47 -8.03 12.57 6.67
CA LYS A 47 -8.19 11.13 6.87
C LYS A 47 -6.85 10.48 7.28
N PRO A 48 -6.51 10.43 8.58
CA PRO A 48 -5.21 9.90 9.03
C PRO A 48 -5.00 8.39 8.74
N PHE A 49 -6.07 7.66 8.46
CA PHE A 49 -6.05 6.24 8.07
C PHE A 49 -5.80 6.02 6.58
N LEU A 50 -5.84 7.07 5.76
CA LEU A 50 -5.63 6.98 4.31
C LEU A 50 -4.16 6.70 4.00
N ARG A 51 -3.90 5.81 3.05
CA ARG A 51 -2.59 5.49 2.50
C ARG A 51 -2.66 5.63 0.99
N LEU A 52 -1.72 6.37 0.40
CA LEU A 52 -1.63 6.52 -1.05
C LEU A 52 -0.71 5.45 -1.58
N GLU A 53 -1.23 4.58 -2.44
CA GLU A 53 -0.49 3.48 -3.02
C GLU A 53 0.05 3.89 -4.39
N ILE A 54 1.37 3.85 -4.53
CA ILE A 54 2.14 4.19 -5.71
C ILE A 54 2.63 2.88 -6.34
N SER A 55 2.44 2.70 -7.65
CA SER A 55 2.99 1.54 -8.37
C SER A 55 4.46 1.75 -8.75
N GLU A 56 5.22 0.67 -8.93
CA GLU A 56 6.57 0.66 -9.51
C GLU A 56 6.63 1.36 -10.87
N GLY A 57 5.54 1.31 -11.64
CA GLY A 57 5.41 1.99 -12.93
C GLY A 57 5.19 3.51 -12.84
N PHE A 58 5.21 4.10 -11.63
CA PHE A 58 5.03 5.53 -11.46
C PHE A 58 6.19 6.30 -12.13
N PRO A 59 5.91 7.39 -12.88
CA PRO A 59 6.95 8.09 -13.64
C PRO A 59 8.14 8.52 -12.79
N ASN A 60 9.34 8.13 -13.21
CA ASN A 60 10.61 8.43 -12.54
C ASN A 60 10.64 8.02 -11.06
N LEU A 61 10.07 6.86 -10.71
CA LEU A 61 10.06 6.36 -9.33
C LEU A 61 11.47 6.18 -8.75
N SER A 62 12.42 5.76 -9.59
CA SER A 62 13.82 5.49 -9.19
C SER A 62 14.60 6.74 -8.79
N ASP A 63 14.12 7.94 -9.10
CA ASP A 63 14.68 9.20 -8.65
C ASP A 63 14.42 9.46 -7.15
N GLY A 64 13.51 8.69 -6.53
CA GLY A 64 13.20 8.77 -5.12
C GLY A 64 12.84 10.21 -4.70
N ARG A 65 13.56 10.75 -3.72
CA ARG A 65 13.35 12.13 -3.23
C ARG A 65 13.66 13.21 -4.26
N SER A 66 14.40 12.89 -5.34
CA SER A 66 14.65 13.85 -6.42
C SER A 66 13.44 14.02 -7.35
N ASN A 67 12.49 13.07 -7.32
CA ASN A 67 11.21 13.23 -7.99
C ASN A 67 10.33 14.19 -7.20
N ARG A 68 10.12 15.40 -7.75
CA ARG A 68 9.37 16.47 -7.08
C ARG A 68 7.94 16.10 -6.71
N VAL A 69 7.28 15.28 -7.53
CA VAL A 69 5.89 14.84 -7.28
C VAL A 69 5.88 13.86 -6.11
N LEU A 70 6.77 12.87 -6.10
CA LEU A 70 6.88 11.93 -4.98
C LEU A 70 7.32 12.62 -3.70
N GLN A 71 8.25 13.56 -3.77
CA GLN A 71 8.67 14.34 -2.62
C GLN A 71 7.50 15.15 -2.03
N ALA A 72 6.77 15.89 -2.87
CA ALA A 72 5.61 16.67 -2.42
C ALA A 72 4.52 15.77 -1.80
N LEU A 73 4.28 14.59 -2.38
CA LEU A 73 3.36 13.62 -1.79
C LEU A 73 3.86 13.09 -0.45
N ALA A 74 5.14 12.73 -0.34
CA ALA A 74 5.71 12.15 0.88
C ALA A 74 5.81 13.14 2.05
N GLU A 75 5.83 14.45 1.76
CA GLU A 75 5.81 15.50 2.78
C GLU A 75 4.43 15.63 3.45
N GLU A 76 3.36 15.31 2.72
CA GLU A 76 1.98 15.59 3.13
C GLU A 76 1.15 14.32 3.41
N TYR A 77 1.56 13.17 2.86
CA TYR A 77 0.80 11.93 2.88
C TYR A 77 1.65 10.73 3.27
N ARG A 78 0.96 9.67 3.72
CA ARG A 78 1.58 8.36 3.97
C ARG A 78 1.52 7.52 2.71
N LEU A 79 2.68 7.16 2.18
CA LEU A 79 2.81 6.45 0.91
C LEU A 79 3.09 4.96 1.14
N TRP A 80 2.47 4.13 0.31
CA TRP A 80 2.76 2.71 0.16
C TRP A 80 3.27 2.44 -1.25
N LEU A 81 4.23 1.52 -1.41
CA LEU A 81 4.61 0.98 -2.72
C LEU A 81 3.76 -0.26 -3.01
N GLY A 82 3.03 -0.28 -4.12
CA GLY A 82 1.90 -1.18 -4.35
C GLY A 82 2.21 -2.57 -4.92
N ASP A 83 3.32 -2.72 -5.61
CA ASP A 83 3.61 -3.87 -6.47
C ASP A 83 5.13 -4.13 -6.56
N LEU A 84 5.81 -4.08 -5.41
CA LEU A 84 7.25 -4.28 -5.32
C LEU A 84 7.63 -5.63 -5.94
N GLY A 85 8.51 -5.59 -6.94
CA GLY A 85 8.96 -6.77 -7.69
C GLY A 85 8.26 -7.01 -9.03
N SER A 86 7.34 -6.13 -9.46
CA SER A 86 6.69 -6.20 -10.77
C SER A 86 7.63 -5.90 -11.95
N GLY A 87 8.81 -5.29 -11.68
CA GLY A 87 9.92 -5.20 -12.63
C GLY A 87 10.15 -3.82 -13.22
N GLU A 88 9.40 -2.81 -12.78
CA GLU A 88 9.48 -1.44 -13.27
C GLU A 88 10.37 -0.54 -12.40
N SER A 89 10.70 -0.98 -11.17
CA SER A 89 11.55 -0.20 -10.26
C SER A 89 12.61 -1.04 -9.55
N SER A 90 13.73 -0.39 -9.23
CA SER A 90 14.78 -1.00 -8.42
C SER A 90 14.56 -0.70 -6.93
N LEU A 91 15.11 -1.54 -6.05
CA LEU A 91 15.24 -1.31 -4.60
C LEU A 91 15.65 0.12 -4.22
N ARG A 92 16.26 0.89 -5.13
CA ARG A 92 16.55 2.33 -4.96
C ARG A 92 15.34 3.15 -4.56
N ALA A 93 14.15 2.83 -5.08
CA ALA A 93 12.92 3.53 -4.69
C ALA A 93 12.66 3.43 -3.17
N LEU A 94 13.08 2.34 -2.54
CA LEU A 94 12.94 2.13 -1.09
C LEU A 94 14.04 2.82 -0.28
N GLN A 95 15.23 3.05 -0.85
CA GLN A 95 16.41 3.52 -0.10
C GLN A 95 16.22 4.89 0.56
N GLU A 96 15.28 5.70 0.08
CA GLU A 96 15.03 7.06 0.55
C GLU A 96 13.98 7.16 1.67
N ASN A 97 13.53 6.03 2.21
CA ASN A 97 12.50 5.95 3.27
C ASN A 97 11.24 6.77 2.95
N LEU A 98 10.75 6.67 1.71
CA LEU A 98 9.55 7.37 1.24
C LEU A 98 8.25 6.64 1.60
N TYR A 99 8.34 5.33 1.85
CA TYR A 99 7.17 4.47 1.99
C TYR A 99 7.06 3.89 3.40
N ASP A 100 5.88 4.03 3.99
CA ASP A 100 5.55 3.41 5.28
C ASP A 100 5.40 1.88 5.12
N ALA A 101 4.83 1.44 3.99
CA ALA A 101 4.63 0.03 3.67
C ALA A 101 5.00 -0.30 2.22
N VAL A 102 5.33 -1.56 1.98
CA VAL A 102 5.42 -2.14 0.63
C VAL A 102 4.46 -3.32 0.53
N LYS A 103 3.83 -3.44 -0.63
CA LYS A 103 3.04 -4.58 -1.06
C LYS A 103 3.89 -5.35 -2.07
N ILE A 104 4.14 -6.62 -1.80
CA ILE A 104 4.89 -7.49 -2.69
C ILE A 104 3.97 -7.96 -3.79
N ASP A 105 4.43 -7.79 -5.03
CA ASP A 105 3.73 -8.31 -6.20
C ASP A 105 3.45 -9.82 -6.10
N ASN A 106 2.28 -10.23 -6.59
CA ASN A 106 1.82 -11.60 -6.48
C ASN A 106 2.71 -12.58 -7.27
N ASP A 107 3.11 -12.22 -8.49
CA ASP A 107 3.93 -13.09 -9.32
C ASP A 107 5.35 -13.19 -8.75
N PHE A 108 5.90 -12.08 -8.25
CA PHE A 108 7.14 -12.08 -7.49
C PHE A 108 7.06 -13.02 -6.27
N PHE A 109 6.00 -12.92 -5.46
CA PHE A 109 5.80 -13.79 -4.30
C PHE A 109 5.72 -15.27 -4.71
N LYS A 110 4.94 -15.60 -5.75
CA LYS A 110 4.79 -16.98 -6.26
C LYS A 110 6.12 -17.59 -6.70
N ILE A 111 6.97 -16.80 -7.35
CA ILE A 111 8.27 -17.25 -7.86
C ILE A 111 9.27 -17.47 -6.72
N TYR A 112 9.35 -16.53 -5.77
CA TYR A 112 10.45 -16.50 -4.80
C TYR A 112 10.13 -17.06 -3.42
N SER A 113 8.86 -17.13 -2.99
CA SER A 113 8.49 -17.50 -1.60
C SER A 113 9.04 -18.84 -1.11
N ASN A 114 9.18 -19.83 -2.00
CA ASN A 114 9.73 -21.15 -1.66
C ASN A 114 11.26 -21.27 -1.88
N SER A 115 11.90 -20.19 -2.32
CA SER A 115 13.34 -20.18 -2.62
C SER A 115 14.17 -19.84 -1.38
N GLY A 116 15.42 -20.32 -1.32
CA GLY A 116 16.35 -19.98 -0.23
C GLY A 116 16.73 -18.49 -0.16
N ILE A 117 16.40 -17.69 -1.17
CA ILE A 117 16.66 -16.24 -1.18
C ILE A 117 15.54 -15.44 -0.49
N TRP A 118 14.34 -16.02 -0.30
CA TRP A 118 13.19 -15.31 0.25
C TRP A 118 13.45 -14.59 1.59
N PRO A 119 14.05 -15.23 2.60
CA PRO A 119 14.35 -14.54 3.87
C PRO A 119 15.33 -13.38 3.70
N VAL A 120 16.23 -13.47 2.69
CA VAL A 120 17.19 -12.40 2.37
C VAL A 120 16.48 -11.22 1.71
N VAL A 121 15.51 -11.47 0.84
CA VAL A 121 14.68 -10.43 0.21
C VAL A 121 13.89 -9.68 1.28
N ILE A 122 13.15 -10.39 2.13
CA ILE A 122 12.36 -9.80 3.23
C ILE A 122 13.25 -8.96 4.14
N LYS A 123 14.38 -9.53 4.59
CA LYS A 123 15.33 -8.80 5.45
C LYS A 123 15.90 -7.54 4.80
N ASN A 124 16.12 -7.54 3.49
CA ASN A 124 16.63 -6.35 2.79
C ASN A 124 15.55 -5.27 2.66
N ILE A 125 14.32 -5.63 2.36
CA ILE A 125 13.17 -4.71 2.31
C ILE A 125 12.96 -4.06 3.68
N MET A 126 13.01 -4.87 4.75
CA MET A 126 12.84 -4.41 6.13
C MET A 126 13.86 -3.37 6.60
N ARG A 127 14.98 -3.19 5.89
CA ARG A 127 15.95 -2.12 6.20
C ARG A 127 15.40 -0.73 5.87
N TYR A 128 14.44 -0.66 4.97
CA TYR A 128 13.90 0.58 4.42
C TYR A 128 12.42 0.76 4.74
N CYS A 129 11.70 -0.33 4.97
CA CYS A 129 10.26 -0.29 5.18
C CYS A 129 9.84 -1.23 6.32
N GLN A 130 9.04 -0.73 7.26
CA GLN A 130 8.65 -1.50 8.44
C GLN A 130 7.45 -2.42 8.19
N PHE A 131 6.63 -2.10 7.20
CA PHE A 131 5.41 -2.84 6.90
C PHE A 131 5.53 -3.53 5.55
N ILE A 132 5.59 -4.86 5.55
CA ILE A 132 5.50 -5.66 4.34
C ILE A 132 4.13 -6.31 4.29
N ILE A 133 3.49 -6.21 3.14
CA ILE A 133 2.19 -6.77 2.81
C ILE A 133 2.39 -7.75 1.65
N ILE A 134 1.85 -8.96 1.74
CA ILE A 134 1.87 -9.91 0.62
C ILE A 134 0.53 -9.87 -0.10
N GLU A 135 0.54 -9.62 -1.41
CA GLU A 135 -0.65 -9.72 -2.24
C GLU A 135 -0.84 -11.11 -2.84
N GLY A 136 -2.08 -11.40 -3.28
CA GLY A 136 -2.40 -12.60 -4.04
C GLY A 136 -2.38 -13.91 -3.27
N VAL A 137 -2.53 -13.86 -1.94
CA VAL A 137 -2.72 -15.07 -1.12
C VAL A 137 -4.10 -15.67 -1.42
N GLU A 138 -4.12 -16.87 -1.98
CA GLU A 138 -5.32 -17.59 -2.43
C GLU A 138 -5.59 -18.87 -1.64
N SER A 139 -4.60 -19.41 -0.91
CA SER A 139 -4.72 -20.67 -0.20
C SER A 139 -4.25 -20.63 1.26
N THR A 140 -4.73 -21.59 2.05
CA THR A 140 -4.33 -21.78 3.46
C THR A 140 -2.85 -22.13 3.58
N GLU A 141 -2.32 -22.88 2.62
CA GLU A 141 -0.91 -23.26 2.56
C GLU A 141 -0.02 -22.04 2.34
N GLN A 142 -0.40 -21.16 1.41
CA GLN A 142 0.29 -19.87 1.21
C GLN A 142 0.21 -19.01 2.47
N TYR A 143 -0.97 -18.90 3.08
CA TYR A 143 -1.15 -18.14 4.32
C TYR A 143 -0.26 -18.65 5.47
N HIS A 144 -0.10 -19.97 5.62
CA HIS A 144 0.77 -20.56 6.65
C HIS A 144 2.27 -20.49 6.33
N ALA A 145 2.64 -20.33 5.06
CA ALA A 145 4.03 -20.17 4.62
C ALA A 145 4.58 -18.75 4.87
N ILE A 146 3.71 -17.80 5.22
CA ILE A 146 4.08 -16.39 5.40
C ILE A 146 4.95 -16.21 6.64
N GLU A 147 6.06 -15.50 6.46
CA GLU A 147 7.03 -15.24 7.53
C GLU A 147 6.44 -14.36 8.64
N LYS A 148 6.90 -14.54 9.89
CA LYS A 148 6.39 -13.81 11.06
C LYS A 148 6.59 -12.29 10.98
N ASP A 149 7.53 -11.84 10.17
CA ASP A 149 7.85 -10.42 10.00
C ASP A 149 6.89 -9.71 9.03
N ILE A 150 6.10 -10.46 8.25
CA ILE A 150 5.05 -9.93 7.38
C ILE A 150 3.89 -9.43 8.24
N LYS A 151 3.44 -8.20 7.94
CA LYS A 151 2.49 -7.46 8.80
C LYS A 151 1.05 -7.62 8.36
N ALA A 152 0.82 -7.78 7.06
CA ALA A 152 -0.51 -8.03 6.53
C ALA A 152 -0.43 -8.84 5.24
N VAL A 153 -1.58 -9.35 4.84
CA VAL A 153 -1.73 -10.19 3.65
C VAL A 153 -3.06 -9.85 2.98
N GLN A 154 -3.09 -9.91 1.66
CA GLN A 154 -4.24 -9.60 0.83
C GLN A 154 -4.37 -10.67 -0.26
N GLY A 155 -5.60 -10.98 -0.67
CA GLY A 155 -5.83 -11.91 -1.78
C GLY A 155 -7.18 -12.61 -1.71
N GLY A 156 -7.42 -13.51 -2.65
CA GLY A 156 -8.68 -14.25 -2.79
C GLY A 156 -9.04 -15.13 -1.59
N PHE A 157 -8.07 -15.42 -0.71
CA PHE A 157 -8.30 -16.08 0.57
C PHE A 157 -9.24 -15.27 1.49
N PHE A 158 -9.21 -13.93 1.38
CA PHE A 158 -10.05 -13.03 2.14
C PHE A 158 -11.25 -12.58 1.30
N LYS A 159 -12.47 -12.83 1.80
CA LYS A 159 -13.69 -12.43 1.09
C LYS A 159 -13.81 -10.90 1.03
N SER A 160 -13.63 -10.34 -0.16
CA SER A 160 -13.90 -8.93 -0.43
C SER A 160 -15.37 -8.58 -0.20
N VAL A 161 -15.61 -7.36 0.29
CA VAL A 161 -16.95 -6.79 0.46
C VAL A 161 -17.06 -5.52 -0.38
N ARG A 162 -18.29 -5.18 -0.78
CA ARG A 162 -18.54 -3.87 -1.39
C ARG A 162 -18.31 -2.78 -0.35
N PHE A 163 -17.78 -1.64 -0.78
CA PHE A 163 -17.39 -0.55 0.13
C PHE A 163 -18.57 -0.02 0.96
N GLU A 164 -19.78 0.01 0.39
CA GLU A 164 -20.99 0.45 1.09
C GLU A 164 -21.32 -0.45 2.28
N ASN A 165 -20.84 -1.71 2.25
CA ASN A 165 -21.03 -2.73 3.25
C ASN A 165 -19.73 -3.05 4.01
N ILE A 166 -18.79 -2.11 4.10
CA ILE A 166 -17.51 -2.32 4.78
C ILE A 166 -17.65 -2.83 6.22
N GLU A 167 -18.76 -2.50 6.89
CA GLU A 167 -19.08 -2.99 8.24
C GLU A 167 -19.26 -4.52 8.32
N SER A 168 -19.52 -5.17 7.18
CA SER A 168 -19.62 -6.63 7.06
C SER A 168 -18.26 -7.34 6.94
N LEU A 169 -17.14 -6.60 6.92
CA LEU A 169 -15.81 -7.19 6.96
C LEU A 169 -15.68 -8.17 8.13
N ASN A 170 -15.03 -9.30 7.85
CA ASN A 170 -14.79 -10.31 8.86
C ASN A 170 -13.73 -9.79 9.85
N LYS A 171 -14.19 -9.39 11.03
CA LYS A 171 -13.35 -8.84 12.11
C LYS A 171 -12.25 -9.79 12.59
N LYS A 172 -12.31 -11.09 12.29
CA LYS A 172 -11.22 -12.03 12.60
C LYS A 172 -9.91 -11.72 11.87
N PHE A 173 -9.99 -11.01 10.75
CA PHE A 173 -8.83 -10.65 9.91
C PHE A 173 -8.47 -9.16 10.00
N ILE A 174 -9.15 -8.42 10.87
CA ILE A 174 -8.83 -7.02 11.17
C ILE A 174 -8.08 -7.05 12.51
N LEU A 175 -6.77 -6.73 12.47
CA LEU A 175 -5.89 -6.68 13.64
C LEU A 175 -5.99 -5.36 14.39
#